data_AF-A0A2D7BZB7-F1
#
_entry.id   AF-A0A2D7BZB7-F1
#
_cell.length_a   1.000
_cell.length_b   1.000
_cell.length_c   1.000
_cell.angle_alpha   90.00
_cell.angle_beta   90.00
_cell.angle_gamma   90.00
#
_symmetry.space_group_name_H-M   'P 1'
#
loop_
_entity.id
_entity.type
_entity.pdbx_description
1 polymer ?
#
loop_
_entity_poly.entity_id
_entity_poly.type
_entity_poly.pdbx_seq_one_letter_code
_entity_poly.pdbx_strand_id
1 'polypeptide(L)' 'MSNWIPVEGNSNLARCPNSGAIININKDEIQKAKAIKIARQNKDKEFLELKQDVEELKVLLNKLVEKL' A
#
# COMPACT_ATOMS: atom_id res chain seq x y z
N MET A 1 -15.27 22.80 -16.64
CA MET A 1 -14.56 21.51 -16.74
C MET A 1 -13.21 21.78 -17.41
N SER A 2 -12.09 21.38 -16.81
CA SER A 2 -10.78 21.53 -17.44
C SER A 2 -10.69 20.54 -18.61
N ASN A 3 -10.61 21.06 -19.84
CA ASN A 3 -10.50 20.25 -21.05
C ASN A 3 -9.08 19.67 -21.14
N TRP A 4 -8.91 18.45 -20.67
CA TRP A 4 -7.66 17.70 -20.82
C TRP A 4 -7.52 17.21 -22.26
N ILE A 5 -6.34 17.41 -22.86
CA ILE A 5 -6.07 16.98 -24.24
C ILE A 5 -5.38 15.62 -24.17
N PRO A 6 -5.98 14.52 -24.63
CA PRO A 6 -5.34 13.21 -24.59
C PRO A 6 -4.05 13.19 -25.43
N VAL A 7 -3.04 12.46 -24.97
CA VAL A 7 -1.78 12.29 -25.71
C VAL A 7 -1.95 11.17 -26.75
N GLU A 8 -1.57 11.44 -28.00
CA GLU A 8 -1.62 10.44 -29.07
C GLU A 8 -0.77 9.20 -28.72
N GLY A 9 -1.34 8.01 -28.93
CA GLY A 9 -0.69 6.74 -28.61
C GLY A 9 -0.66 6.38 -27.12
N ASN A 10 -1.15 7.23 -26.21
CA ASN A 10 -1.16 6.93 -24.77
C ASN A 10 -2.44 7.43 -24.07
N SER A 11 -3.43 6.54 -23.95
CA SER A 11 -4.75 6.82 -23.35
C SER A 11 -4.71 7.20 -21.87
N ASN A 12 -3.61 6.89 -21.18
CA ASN A 12 -3.44 7.14 -19.75
C ASN A 12 -2.80 8.50 -19.45
N LEU A 13 -2.40 9.23 -20.48
CA LEU A 13 -1.75 10.53 -20.36
C LEU A 13 -2.62 11.61 -21.01
N ALA A 14 -2.72 12.75 -20.34
CA ALA A 14 -3.33 13.94 -20.91
C ALA A 14 -2.44 15.16 -20.70
N ARG A 15 -2.44 16.05 -21.68
CA ARG A 15 -1.77 17.34 -21.64
C ARG A 15 -2.68 18.38 -21.00
N CYS A 16 -2.14 19.12 -20.05
CA CYS A 16 -2.80 20.29 -19.49
C CYS A 16 -2.81 21.43 -20.53
N PRO A 17 -3.97 22.02 -20.86
CA PRO A 17 -4.04 23.09 -21.86
C PRO A 17 -3.34 24.38 -21.41
N ASN A 18 -3.28 24.65 -20.11
CA ASN A 18 -2.73 25.92 -19.58
C ASN A 18 -1.21 25.89 -19.40
N SER A 19 -0.65 24.73 -19.06
CA SER A 19 0.78 24.60 -18.74
C SER A 19 1.56 23.74 -19.73
N GLY A 20 0.88 23.02 -20.62
CA GLY A 20 1.50 22.07 -21.54
C GLY A 20 2.07 20.81 -20.87
N ALA A 21 1.93 20.67 -19.54
CA ALA A 21 2.43 19.52 -18.80
C ALA A 21 1.68 18.23 -19.16
N ILE A 22 2.41 17.12 -19.24
CA ILE A 22 1.84 15.77 -19.42
C ILE A 22 1.51 15.20 -18.05
N ILE A 23 0.25 14.83 -17.83
CA ILE A 23 -0.26 14.34 -16.55
C ILE A 23 -0.82 12.94 -16.74
N ASN A 24 -0.52 12.06 -15.79
CA ASN A 24 -1.14 10.76 -15.72
C ASN A 24 -2.58 10.90 -15.22
N ILE A 25 -3.55 10.48 -16.05
CA ILE A 25 -4.97 10.50 -15.74
C ILE A 25 -5.52 9.13 -15.31
N ASN A 26 -4.69 8.09 -15.35
CA ASN A 26 -5.08 6.74 -14.95
C ASN A 26 -5.20 6.62 -13.43
N LYS A 27 -6.40 6.91 -12.93
CA LYS A 27 -6.73 6.81 -11.51
C LYS A 27 -6.84 5.35 -11.05
N ASP A 28 -7.30 4.46 -11.92
CA ASP A 28 -7.61 3.07 -11.56
C ASP A 28 -6.34 2.28 -11.26
N GLU A 29 -5.31 2.39 -12.11
CA GLU A 29 -4.02 1.75 -11.87
C GLU A 29 -3.32 2.30 -10.63
N ILE A 30 -3.39 3.62 -10.41
CA ILE A 30 -2.82 4.26 -9.22
C ILE A 30 -3.52 3.74 -7.96
N GLN A 31 -4.84 3.62 -7.97
CA GLN A 31 -5.60 3.08 -6.84
C GLN A 31 -5.26 1.61 -6.58
N LYS A 32 -5.20 0.78 -7.63
CA LYS A 32 -4.81 -0.63 -7.52
C LYS A 32 -3.40 -0.77 -6.95
N ALA A 33 -2.43 -0.01 -7.45
CA ALA A 33 -1.05 -0.03 -6.95
C ALA A 33 -0.96 0.37 -5.47
N LYS A 34 -1.71 1.41 -5.06
CA LYS A 34 -1.80 1.81 -3.65
C LYS A 34 -2.41 0.70 -2.79
N ALA A 35 -3.50 0.09 -3.22
CA ALA A 35 -4.15 -1.00 -2.50
C ALA A 35 -3.21 -2.21 -2.32
N ILE A 36 -2.47 -2.59 -3.37
CA ILE A 36 -1.47 -3.66 -3.31
C ILE A 36 -0.36 -3.30 -2.31
N LYS A 37 0.14 -2.07 -2.33
CA LYS A 37 1.17 -1.61 -1.38
C LYS A 37 0.69 -1.71 0.06
N ILE A 38 -0.52 -1.22 0.34
CA ILE A 38 -1.12 -1.27 1.67
C ILE A 38 -1.30 -2.73 2.11
N ALA A 39 -1.82 -3.59 1.24
CA ALA A 39 -2.01 -5.01 1.55
C ALA A 39 -0.70 -5.72 1.89
N ARG A 40 0.41 -5.40 1.20
CA ARG A 40 1.75 -5.92 1.54
C ARG A 40 2.21 -5.45 2.91
N GLN A 41 2.12 -4.15 3.17
CA GLN A 41 2.50 -3.58 4.46
C GLN A 41 1.70 -4.16 5.63
N ASN A 42 0.40 -4.39 5.44
CA ASN A 42 -0.44 -5.01 6.45
C ASN A 42 -0.04 -6.46 6.73
N LYS A 43 0.30 -7.24 5.70
CA LYS A 43 0.81 -8.61 5.88
C LYS A 43 2.13 -8.66 6.65
N ASP A 44 3.05 -7.75 6.32
CA ASP A 44 4.34 -7.68 7.01
C ASP A 44 4.14 -7.27 8.49
N LYS A 45 3.20 -6.36 8.74
CA LYS A 45 2.83 -5.94 10.10
C LYS A 45 2.19 -7.09 10.89
N GLU A 46 1.23 -7.80 10.30
CA GLU A 46 0.57 -8.95 10.92
C GLU A 46 1.57 -10.05 11.28
N PHE A 47 2.56 -10.31 10.41
CA PHE A 47 3.62 -11.27 10.71
C PHE A 47 4.51 -10.83 11.88
N LEU A 48 4.85 -9.54 11.96
CA LEU A 48 5.63 -9.00 13.06
C LEU A 48 4.86 -9.08 14.39
N GLU A 49 3.57 -8.74 14.36
CA GLU A 49 2.65 -8.81 15.50
C GLU A 49 2.52 -10.25 16.00
N LEU A 50 2.25 -11.21 15.11
CA LEU A 50 2.22 -12.64 15.45
C LEU A 50 3.54 -13.13 16.08
N LYS A 51 4.69 -12.69 15.55
CA LYS A 51 5.99 -13.06 16.11
C LYS A 51 6.15 -12.53 17.53
N GLN A 52 5.69 -11.31 17.79
CA GLN A 52 5.73 -10.69 19.10
C GLN A 52 4.82 -11.42 20.08
N ASP A 53 3.58 -11.73 19.69
CA ASP A 53 2.62 -12.48 20.51
C ASP A 53 3.16 -13.86 20.89
N VAL A 54 3.79 -14.57 19.95
CA VAL A 54 4.43 -15.87 20.22
C VAL A 54 5.57 -15.74 21.23
N GLU A 55 6.36 -14.68 21.16
CA GLU A 55 7.45 -14.44 22.11
C GLU A 55 6.91 -14.13 23.51
N GLU A 56 5.86 -13.32 23.60
CA GLU A 56 5.17 -13.04 24.87
C GLU A 56 4.55 -14.31 25.47
N LEU A 57 3.94 -15.16 24.65
CA LEU A 57 3.40 -16.46 25.09
C LEU A 57 4.49 -17.37 25.65
N LYS A 58 5.67 -17.44 25.03
CA LYS A 58 6.81 -18.22 25.58
C LYS A 58 7.23 -17.69 26.95
N VAL A 59 7.31 -16.37 27.11
CA VAL A 59 7.68 -15.74 28.39
C VAL A 59 6.66 -16.07 29.47
N LEU A 60 5.36 -16.02 29.15
CA LEU A 60 4.30 -16.38 30.10
C LEU A 60 4.35 -17.86 30.47
N LEU A 61 4.56 -18.75 29.50
CA LEU A 61 4.71 -20.19 29.73
C LEU A 61 5.89 -20.48 30.66
N ASN A 62 7.07 -19.90 30.41
CA ASN A 62 8.23 -20.08 31.27
C ASN A 62 7.95 -19.62 32.71
N LYS A 63 7.29 -18.47 32.89
CA LYS A 63 6.91 -17.97 34.23
C LYS A 63 5.93 -18.89 34.97
N LEU A 64 5.08 -19.62 34.25
CA LEU A 64 4.17 -20.60 34.85
C LEU A 64 4.90 -21.87 35.25
N VAL A 65 5.84 -22.33 34.41
CA VAL A 65 6.68 -23.51 34.71
C VAL A 65 7.62 -23.25 35.88
N GLU A 66 8.20 -22.05 36.00
CA GLU A 66 9.08 -21.67 37.13
C GLU A 66 8.36 -21.59 38.48
N LYS A 67 7.03 -21.51 38.48
CA LYS A 67 6.22 -21.45 39.70
C LYS A 67 5.69 -22.81 40.17
N LEU A 68 5.95 -23.87 39.41
CA LEU A 68 5.66 -25.27 39.74
C LEU A 68 6.92 -25.94 40.31
#